data_AF-A0A4R6DSK3-F1
#
_entry.id   AF-A0A4R6DSK3-F1
#
_cell.length_a   1.000
_cell.length_b   1.000
_cell.length_c   1.000
_cell.angle_alpha   90.00
_cell.angle_beta   90.00
_cell.angle_gamma   90.00
#
_symmetry.space_group_name_H-M   'P 1'
#
loop_
_entity.id
_entity.type
_entity.pdbx_description
1 polymer ?
#
loop_
_entity_poly.entity_id
_entity_poly.type
_entity_poly.pdbx_seq_one_letter_code
_entity_poly.pdbx_strand_id
1 'polypeptide(L)'
;MKKVIIFLLALTANTTVSAVGIPLIDPSTPIKVSASSGYRCGSDEKGYVLNDGKWQLISFQDIEVSCHDDHLWLKDTPLSFSDILSQALKEIEKKDSSSQ
;
A
#
# COMPACT_ATOMS: atom_id res chain seq x y z
N MET A 1 58.19 24.95 19.64
CA MET A 1 57.11 24.39 20.48
C MET A 1 55.84 25.21 20.28
N LYS A 2 54.87 24.71 19.52
CA LYS A 2 53.53 25.31 19.37
C LYS A 2 52.51 24.20 19.65
N LYS A 3 51.78 24.35 20.76
CA LYS A 3 50.80 23.37 21.24
C LYS A 3 49.56 23.43 20.35
N VAL A 4 49.19 22.27 19.81
CA VAL A 4 48.04 22.06 18.94
C VAL A 4 46.75 22.08 19.77
N ILE A 5 45.73 22.65 19.16
CA ILE A 5 44.42 23.03 19.68
C ILE A 5 43.61 21.80 20.11
N ILE A 6 42.98 21.90 21.29
CA ILE A 6 42.07 20.90 21.86
C ILE A 6 40.77 20.91 21.04
N PHE A 7 40.49 19.81 20.32
CA PHE A 7 39.20 19.55 19.70
C PHE A 7 38.23 19.03 20.77
N LEU A 8 37.35 19.90 21.26
CA LEU A 8 36.11 19.52 21.93
C LEU A 8 35.11 19.09 20.84
N LEU A 9 35.08 17.79 20.50
CA LEU A 9 33.99 17.22 19.73
C LEU A 9 32.81 16.95 20.68
N ALA A 10 31.77 17.76 20.53
CA ALA A 10 30.53 17.68 21.26
C ALA A 10 29.83 16.32 21.03
N LEU A 11 29.65 15.56 22.10
CA LEU A 11 28.65 14.51 22.19
C LEU A 11 27.28 15.15 22.38
N THR A 12 26.47 15.22 21.33
CA THR A 12 25.01 15.20 21.46
C THR A 12 24.43 14.40 20.31
N ALA A 13 24.44 13.07 20.47
CA ALA A 13 23.63 12.19 19.66
C ALA A 13 22.16 12.41 20.05
N ASN A 14 21.48 13.30 19.32
CA ASN A 14 20.03 13.40 19.38
C ASN A 14 19.45 12.20 18.62
N THR A 15 19.33 11.05 19.29
CA THR A 15 18.46 9.98 18.79
C THR A 15 17.02 10.43 19.00
N THR A 16 16.45 11.08 18.00
CA THR A 16 15.00 11.27 17.92
C THR A 16 14.38 9.88 17.74
N VAL A 17 13.93 9.28 18.83
CA VAL A 17 13.05 8.11 18.79
C VAL A 17 11.71 8.63 18.29
N SER A 18 11.50 8.58 16.98
CA SER A 18 10.19 8.82 16.40
C SER A 18 9.32 7.63 16.79
N ALA A 19 8.42 7.84 17.74
CA ALA A 19 7.33 6.91 18.00
C ALA A 19 6.45 6.90 16.74
N VAL A 20 6.74 5.97 15.83
CA VAL A 20 5.82 5.66 14.74
C VAL A 20 4.64 4.97 15.41
N GLY A 21 3.67 5.76 15.88
CA GLY A 21 2.38 5.26 16.28
C GLY A 21 1.88 4.38 15.14
N ILE A 22 1.60 3.11 15.43
CA ILE A 22 1.12 2.16 14.42
C ILE A 22 -0.09 2.83 13.77
N PRO A 23 -0.03 3.17 12.47
CA PRO A 23 -1.17 3.79 11.82
C PRO A 23 -2.33 2.82 11.95
N LEU A 24 -3.40 3.24 12.61
CA LEU A 24 -4.67 2.53 12.61
C LEU A 24 -5.21 2.67 11.18
N ILE A 25 -4.90 1.70 10.33
CA ILE A 25 -5.45 1.63 8.99
C ILE A 25 -6.92 1.28 9.16
N ASP A 26 -7.81 2.24 8.91
CA ASP A 26 -9.24 1.98 8.81
C ASP A 26 -9.47 1.18 7.52
N PRO A 27 -9.83 -0.11 7.60
CA PRO A 27 -9.95 -0.97 6.42
C PRO A 27 -11.12 -0.59 5.51
N SER A 28 -12.04 0.27 5.99
CA SER A 28 -13.17 0.79 5.23
C SER A 28 -12.84 2.06 4.43
N THR A 29 -11.70 2.69 4.71
CA THR A 29 -11.27 3.86 3.94
C THR A 29 -10.74 3.46 2.57
N PRO A 30 -11.00 4.28 1.52
CA PRO A 30 -10.38 4.08 0.21
C PRO A 30 -8.88 3.93 0.29
N ILE A 31 -8.35 2.96 -0.45
CA ILE A 31 -6.92 2.68 -0.52
C ILE A 31 -6.25 3.82 -1.25
N LYS A 32 -5.49 4.61 -0.51
CA LYS A 32 -4.61 5.64 -1.07
C LYS A 32 -3.27 5.02 -1.48
N VAL A 33 -2.97 5.06 -2.77
CA VAL A 33 -1.82 4.36 -3.36
C VAL A 33 -0.50 4.95 -2.85
N SER A 34 -0.36 6.27 -2.80
CA SER A 34 0.84 6.92 -2.24
C SER A 34 1.11 6.62 -0.77
N ALA A 35 0.11 6.13 -0.03
CA ALA A 35 0.24 5.75 1.37
C ALA A 35 0.56 4.26 1.57
N SER A 36 0.66 3.48 0.50
CA SER A 36 0.92 2.03 0.53
C SER A 36 2.11 1.65 -0.33
N SER A 37 2.98 0.79 0.19
CA SER A 37 4.04 0.15 -0.61
C SER A 37 3.55 -1.07 -1.39
N GLY A 38 2.35 -1.58 -1.07
CA GLY A 38 1.77 -2.77 -1.68
C GLY A 38 0.93 -2.51 -2.92
N TYR A 39 0.64 -1.24 -3.23
CA TYR A 39 -0.17 -0.85 -4.38
C TYR A 39 0.55 0.17 -5.26
N ARG A 40 0.17 0.21 -6.54
CA ARG A 40 0.72 1.17 -7.50
C ARG A 40 -0.33 1.53 -8.56
N CYS A 41 -0.31 2.78 -8.98
CA CYS A 41 -0.97 3.24 -10.20
C CYS A 41 -0.01 3.06 -11.39
N GLY A 42 -0.45 2.31 -12.39
CA GLY A 42 0.25 2.20 -13.66
C GLY A 42 0.18 3.50 -14.46
N SER A 43 1.06 3.62 -15.44
CA SER A 43 0.99 4.71 -16.44
C SER A 43 -0.19 4.56 -17.39
N ASP A 44 -0.83 3.41 -17.39
CA ASP A 44 -2.02 3.05 -18.15
C ASP A 44 -3.31 3.22 -17.32
N GLU A 45 -3.23 3.96 -16.21
CA GLU A 45 -4.36 4.21 -15.29
C GLU A 45 -4.94 2.94 -14.66
N LYS A 46 -4.19 1.83 -14.65
CA LYS A 46 -4.58 0.58 -13.99
C LYS A 46 -4.01 0.46 -12.58
N GLY A 47 -4.71 -0.28 -11.74
CA GLY A 47 -4.32 -0.60 -10.37
C GLY A 47 -3.49 -1.89 -10.29
N TYR A 48 -2.35 -1.83 -9.63
CA TYR A 48 -1.46 -2.98 -9.44
C TYR A 48 -1.23 -3.27 -7.95
N VAL A 49 -1.07 -4.56 -7.63
CA VAL A 49 -0.65 -5.05 -6.32
C VAL A 49 0.74 -5.67 -6.41
N LEU A 50 1.56 -5.46 -5.38
CA LEU A 50 2.84 -6.13 -5.23
C LEU A 50 2.62 -7.53 -4.64
N ASN A 51 2.82 -8.55 -5.47
CA ASN A 51 2.71 -9.94 -5.05
C ASN A 51 3.98 -10.69 -5.44
N ASP A 52 4.61 -11.36 -4.48
CA ASP A 52 5.90 -12.05 -4.65
C ASP A 52 6.98 -11.20 -5.34
N GLY A 53 7.07 -9.91 -4.95
CA GLY A 53 8.02 -8.96 -5.49
C GLY A 53 7.74 -8.51 -6.93
N LYS A 54 6.60 -8.89 -7.51
CA LYS A 54 6.18 -8.52 -8.86
C LYS A 54 4.88 -7.73 -8.82
N TRP A 55 4.81 -6.69 -9.65
CA TRP A 55 3.57 -5.96 -9.85
C TRP A 55 2.62 -6.78 -10.71
N GLN A 56 1.44 -7.06 -10.18
CA GLN A 56 0.37 -7.79 -10.85
C GLN A 56 -0.85 -6.88 -10.97
N LEU A 57 -1.49 -6.93 -12.15
CA LEU A 57 -2.73 -6.21 -12.37
C LEU A 57 -3.81 -6.77 -11.44
N ILE A 58 -4.54 -5.88 -10.77
CA ILE A 58 -5.66 -6.28 -9.92
C ILE A 58 -6.90 -6.41 -10.82
N SER A 59 -7.54 -7.57 -10.77
CA SER A 59 -8.84 -7.80 -11.40
C SER A 59 -9.74 -8.64 -10.50
N PHE A 60 -11.03 -8.36 -10.54
CA PHE A 60 -12.08 -9.14 -9.86
C PHE A 60 -13.15 -9.49 -10.90
N GLN A 61 -13.51 -10.76 -11.05
CA GLN A 61 -14.53 -11.22 -12.01
C GLN A 61 -14.34 -10.65 -13.43
N ASP A 62 -13.09 -10.67 -13.94
CA ASP A 62 -12.69 -10.11 -15.24
C ASP A 62 -12.83 -8.59 -15.38
N ILE A 63 -13.08 -7.88 -14.27
CA ILE A 63 -13.11 -6.42 -14.22
C ILE A 63 -11.79 -5.93 -13.65
N GLU A 64 -11.04 -5.20 -14.48
CA GLU A 64 -9.76 -4.59 -14.08
C GLU A 64 -10.01 -3.42 -13.12
N VAL A 65 -9.17 -3.33 -12.10
CA VAL A 65 -9.13 -2.18 -11.20
C VAL A 65 -8.41 -1.04 -11.90
N SER A 66 -9.03 0.13 -11.90
CA SER A 66 -8.40 1.37 -12.37
C SER A 66 -7.75 2.11 -11.19
N CYS A 67 -6.88 3.06 -11.52
CA CYS A 67 -6.40 4.06 -10.58
C CYS A 67 -6.68 5.46 -11.12
N HIS A 68 -7.28 6.28 -10.28
CA HIS A 68 -7.37 7.71 -10.48
C HIS A 68 -7.35 8.44 -9.15
N ASP A 69 -6.86 9.68 -9.16
CA ASP A 69 -6.76 10.55 -7.99
C ASP A 69 -6.05 9.90 -6.79
N ASP A 70 -4.99 9.12 -7.06
CA ASP A 70 -4.19 8.41 -6.05
C ASP A 70 -4.97 7.33 -5.27
N HIS A 71 -6.07 6.83 -5.81
CA HIS A 71 -6.86 5.75 -5.23
C HIS A 71 -7.11 4.62 -6.22
N LEU A 72 -7.37 3.41 -5.70
CA LEU A 72 -7.81 2.27 -6.50
C LEU A 72 -9.33 2.28 -6.65
N TRP A 73 -9.82 1.93 -7.84
CA TRP A 73 -11.24 1.96 -8.17
C TRP A 73 -11.68 0.72 -8.93
N LEU A 74 -12.85 0.21 -8.59
CA LEU A 74 -13.54 -0.82 -9.34
C LEU A 74 -14.78 -0.19 -9.97
N LYS A 75 -14.73 0.02 -11.29
CA LYS A 75 -15.71 0.89 -11.99
C LYS A 75 -15.69 2.29 -11.37
N ASP A 76 -16.85 2.80 -10.94
CA ASP A 76 -17.02 4.14 -10.37
C ASP A 76 -16.98 4.15 -8.83
N THR A 77 -16.48 3.08 -8.20
CA THR A 77 -16.40 2.96 -6.73
C THR A 77 -14.96 2.86 -6.25
N PRO A 78 -14.52 3.72 -5.31
CA PRO A 78 -13.18 3.62 -4.73
C PRO A 78 -13.10 2.39 -3.83
N LEU A 79 -12.01 1.63 -3.97
CA LEU A 79 -11.81 0.38 -3.24
C LEU A 79 -11.17 0.62 -1.88
N SER A 80 -11.80 0.08 -0.85
CA SER A 80 -11.19 -0.12 0.47
C SER A 80 -10.57 -1.52 0.60
N PHE A 81 -9.82 -1.77 1.68
CA PHE A 81 -9.32 -3.12 1.96
C PHE A 81 -10.47 -4.12 2.22
N SER A 82 -11.54 -3.66 2.88
CA SER A 82 -12.74 -4.46 3.11
C SER A 82 -13.45 -4.85 1.81
N ASP A 83 -13.43 -4.00 0.79
CA ASP A 83 -13.98 -4.32 -0.53
C ASP A 83 -13.14 -5.39 -1.23
N ILE A 84 -11.81 -5.26 -1.22
CA ILE A 84 -10.89 -6.26 -1.79
C ILE A 84 -11.11 -7.63 -1.15
N LEU A 85 -11.19 -7.69 0.18
CA LEU A 85 -11.47 -8.93 0.91
C LEU A 85 -12.82 -9.52 0.52
N SER A 86 -13.86 -8.69 0.47
CA SER A 86 -15.21 -9.11 0.09
C SER A 86 -15.26 -9.68 -1.34
N GLN A 87 -14.52 -9.06 -2.27
CA GLN A 87 -14.41 -9.56 -3.64
C GLN A 87 -13.62 -10.88 -3.71
N ALA A 88 -12.55 -11.02 -2.94
CA ALA A 88 -11.78 -12.25 -2.86
C ALA A 88 -12.63 -13.42 -2.30
N LEU A 89 -13.49 -13.16 -1.30
CA LEU A 89 -14.41 -14.17 -0.76
C LEU A 89 -15.44 -14.63 -1.80
N LYS A 90 -16.02 -13.70 -2.57
CA LYS A 90 -16.96 -14.04 -3.66
C LYS A 90 -16.32 -14.93 -4.74
N GLU A 91 -15.05 -14.69 -5.07
CA GLU A 91 -14.30 -15.52 -6.02
C GLU A 91 -14.11 -16.95 -5.50
N ILE A 92 -13.88 -17.11 -4.20
CA ILE A 92 -13.75 -18.43 -3.55
C ILE A 92 -15.09 -19.17 -3.60
N GLU A 93 -16.19 -18.52 -3.21
CA GLU A 93 -17.54 -19.09 -3.24
C GLU A 93 -17.96 -19.52 -4.65
N LYS A 94 -17.66 -18.69 -5.66
CA LYS A 94 -17.97 -19.00 -7.07
C LYS A 94 -17.18 -20.22 -7.56
N LYS A 95 -15.91 -20.34 -7.19
CA LYS A 95 -15.08 -21.50 -7.55
C LYS A 95 -15.59 -22.80 -6.91
N ASP A 96 -16.03 -22.72 -5.66
CA ASP A 96 -16.61 -23.86 -4.95
C ASP A 96 -17.93 -24.32 -5.62
N SER A 97 -18.80 -23.37 -5.97
CA SER A 97 -20.07 -23.63 -6.64
C SER A 97 -19.94 -24.15 -8.08
N SER A 98 -18.82 -23.84 -8.76
CA SER A 98 -18.54 -24.32 -10.13
C SER A 98 -17.88 -25.70 -10.16
N SER A 99 -17.53 -26.26 -8.99
CA SER A 99 -16.89 -27.57 -8.85
C SER A 99 -17.87 -28.68 -8.44
N GLN A 100 -19.17 -28.36 -8.31
CA GLN A 100 -20.28 -29.32 -8.19
C GLN A 100 -21.02 -29.44 -9.54
#